data_AF-A0A3N5MYB9-F1
#
_entry.id   AF-A0A3N5MYB9-F1
#
_cell.length_a   1.000
_cell.length_b   1.000
_cell.length_c   1.000
_cell.angle_alpha   90.00
_cell.angle_beta   90.00
_cell.angle_gamma   90.00
#
_symmetry.space_group_name_H-M   'P 1'
#
loop_
_entity.id
_entity.type
_entity.pdbx_description
1 polymer ?
#
loop_
_entity_poly.entity_id
_entity_poly.type
_entity_poly.pdbx_seq_one_letter_code
_entity_poly.pdbx_strand_id
1 'polypeptide(L)'
;KIDHLFISHFRKLAPPGVKVEAKSLHGGQGYVTPVDFPAYRAAEMAIEESFGKKPIPVRSGGSIPIVADFEEVLGIKSILMGFGLDSDAIHSPNENFPLFNFFKGIETIPLFYTRFAEQMK
;
A
#
# COMPACT_ATOMS: atom_id res chain seq x y z
N LYS A 1 -14.63 -12.26 9.13
CA LYS A 1 -15.37 -11.71 10.31
C LYS A 1 -16.34 -10.60 9.90
N ILE A 2 -15.88 -9.53 9.24
CA ILE A 2 -16.75 -8.41 8.80
C ILE A 2 -17.76 -8.88 7.74
N ASP A 3 -17.31 -9.67 6.78
CA ASP A 3 -18.14 -10.32 5.76
C ASP A 3 -19.31 -11.13 6.36
N HIS A 4 -19.06 -11.95 7.39
CA HIS A 4 -20.11 -12.69 8.06
C HIS A 4 -21.13 -11.78 8.74
N LEU A 5 -20.68 -10.70 9.39
CA LEU A 5 -21.56 -9.71 10.02
C LEU A 5 -22.44 -9.02 8.96
N PHE A 6 -21.83 -8.60 7.85
CA PHE A 6 -22.53 -7.98 6.72
C PHE A 6 -23.59 -8.91 6.13
N ILE A 7 -23.20 -10.13 5.75
CA ILE A 7 -24.10 -11.11 5.13
C ILE A 7 -25.25 -11.46 6.08
N SER A 8 -24.96 -11.67 7.37
CA SER A 8 -25.99 -11.93 8.39
C SER A 8 -26.96 -10.76 8.53
N HIS A 9 -26.46 -9.52 8.54
CA HIS A 9 -27.30 -8.33 8.66
C HIS A 9 -28.24 -8.18 7.46
N PHE A 10 -27.72 -8.28 6.24
CA PHE A 10 -28.52 -8.11 5.02
C PHE A 10 -29.57 -9.20 4.84
N ARG A 11 -29.28 -10.44 5.23
CA ARG A 11 -30.30 -11.51 5.23
C ARG A 11 -31.44 -11.25 6.21
N LYS A 12 -31.17 -10.59 7.35
CA LYS A 12 -32.22 -10.22 8.32
C LYS A 12 -33.10 -9.07 7.84
N LEU A 13 -32.61 -8.22 6.93
CA LEU A 13 -33.36 -7.11 6.37
C LEU A 13 -34.31 -7.52 5.24
N ALA A 14 -34.24 -8.76 4.75
CA ALA A 14 -35.06 -9.22 3.63
C ALA A 14 -36.56 -9.22 4.01
N PRO A 15 -37.42 -8.44 3.33
CA PRO A 15 -38.85 -8.46 3.59
C PRO A 15 -39.48 -9.78 3.11
N PRO A 16 -40.71 -10.09 3.54
CA PRO A 16 -41.46 -11.23 3.01
C PRO A 16 -41.49 -11.23 1.47
N GLY A 17 -41.17 -12.37 0.86
CA GLY A 17 -41.12 -12.53 -0.60
C GLY A 17 -39.78 -12.21 -1.26
N VAL A 18 -38.77 -11.71 -0.52
CA VAL A 18 -37.43 -11.41 -1.06
C VAL A 18 -36.40 -12.42 -0.57
N LYS A 19 -35.57 -12.93 -1.48
CA LYS A 19 -34.40 -13.77 -1.18
C LYS A 19 -33.12 -12.98 -1.40
N VAL A 20 -32.26 -12.92 -0.38
CA VAL A 20 -30.93 -12.30 -0.46
C VAL A 20 -29.85 -13.37 -0.54
N GLU A 21 -29.09 -13.38 -1.64
CA GLU A 21 -27.86 -14.15 -1.79
C GLU A 21 -26.67 -13.20 -1.78
N ALA A 22 -25.71 -13.45 -0.88
CA ALA A 22 -24.49 -12.66 -0.75
C ALA A 22 -23.31 -13.61 -0.53
N LYS A 23 -22.19 -13.32 -1.20
CA LYS A 23 -20.95 -14.10 -1.17
C LYS A 23 -19.79 -13.20 -0.81
N SER A 24 -18.90 -13.69 0.05
CA SER A 24 -17.61 -13.06 0.28
C SER A 24 -16.74 -13.35 -0.96
N LEU A 25 -16.12 -12.32 -1.53
CA LEU A 25 -15.29 -12.46 -2.74
C LEU A 25 -13.82 -12.21 -2.41
N HIS A 26 -13.49 -10.99 -1.98
CA HIS A 26 -12.14 -10.59 -1.64
C HIS A 26 -12.05 -10.15 -0.17
N GLY A 27 -10.87 -10.34 0.41
CA GLY A 27 -10.51 -9.84 1.74
C GLY A 27 -9.00 -9.66 1.81
N GLY A 28 -8.56 -8.72 2.64
CA GLY A 28 -7.14 -8.47 2.89
C GLY A 28 -6.96 -7.86 4.27
N GLN A 29 -5.82 -8.12 4.88
CA GLN A 29 -5.47 -7.49 6.16
C GLN A 29 -4.89 -6.10 5.91
N GLY A 30 -5.17 -5.18 6.85
CA GLY A 30 -4.46 -3.90 6.88
C GLY A 30 -2.98 -4.14 7.20
N TYR A 31 -2.11 -3.31 6.64
CA TYR A 31 -0.67 -3.44 6.79
C TYR A 31 -0.03 -2.14 7.23
N VAL A 32 0.95 -2.22 8.16
CA VAL A 32 1.70 -1.07 8.66
C VAL A 32 3.16 -1.46 8.88
N THR A 33 4.08 -0.72 8.27
CA THR A 33 5.51 -0.79 8.56
C THR A 33 5.90 0.29 9.57
N PRO A 34 6.61 -0.06 10.65
CA PRO A 34 7.16 0.93 11.58
C PRO A 34 8.13 1.89 10.88
N VAL A 35 8.08 3.17 11.24
CA VAL A 35 8.93 4.21 10.62
C VAL A 35 10.38 4.17 11.10
N ASP A 36 10.63 3.50 12.23
CA ASP A 36 11.96 3.24 12.77
C ASP A 36 12.61 1.97 12.19
N PHE A 37 11.90 1.24 11.32
CA PHE A 37 12.45 0.07 10.62
C PHE A 37 13.63 0.48 9.72
N PRO A 38 14.77 -0.23 9.70
CA PRO A 38 15.94 0.16 8.92
C PRO A 38 15.66 0.41 7.42
N ALA A 39 14.85 -0.44 6.80
CA ALA A 39 14.46 -0.24 5.40
C ALA A 39 13.57 0.99 5.19
N TYR A 40 12.79 1.39 6.20
CA TYR A 40 11.99 2.62 6.14
C TYR A 40 12.90 3.86 6.14
N ARG A 41 13.90 3.89 7.03
CA ARG A 41 14.89 4.98 7.06
C ARG A 41 15.71 5.05 5.78
N ALA A 42 16.07 3.90 5.21
CA ALA A 42 16.74 3.85 3.91
C ALA A 42 15.88 4.45 2.79
N ALA A 43 14.57 4.16 2.78
CA ALA A 43 13.64 4.76 1.83
C ALA A 43 13.47 6.27 2.04
N GLU A 44 13.39 6.73 3.30
CA GLU A 44 13.35 8.16 3.64
C GLU A 44 14.57 8.90 3.08
N MET A 45 15.78 8.38 3.34
CA MET A 45 17.04 8.97 2.84
C MET A 45 17.10 8.98 1.31
N ALA A 46 16.71 7.89 0.65
CA ALA A 46 16.74 7.79 -0.80
C ALA A 46 15.78 8.76 -1.49
N ILE A 47 14.57 8.93 -0.94
CA ILE A 47 13.59 9.89 -1.46
C ILE A 47 14.05 11.33 -1.18
N GLU A 48 14.59 11.61 0.01
CA GLU A 48 15.10 12.94 0.33
C GLU A 48 16.25 13.35 -0.60
N GLU A 49 17.14 12.43 -0.92
CA GLU A 49 18.25 12.67 -1.84
C GLU A 49 17.79 12.93 -3.29
N SER A 50 16.86 12.12 -3.82
CA SER A 50 16.39 12.30 -5.20
C SER A 50 15.40 13.46 -5.36
N PHE A 51 14.51 13.71 -4.40
CA PHE A 51 13.50 14.78 -4.48
C PHE A 51 13.95 16.10 -3.82
N GLY A 52 15.06 16.11 -3.08
CA GLY A 52 15.59 17.28 -2.40
C GLY A 52 14.76 17.75 -1.21
N LYS A 53 13.82 16.93 -0.74
CA LYS A 53 12.95 17.22 0.41
C LYS A 53 12.64 15.96 1.19
N LYS A 54 12.64 16.09 2.51
CA LYS A 54 12.26 15.01 3.42
C LYS A 54 10.81 14.53 3.13
N PRO A 55 10.59 13.23 2.86
CA PRO A 55 9.24 12.71 2.65
C PRO A 55 8.45 12.64 3.95
N ILE A 56 7.12 12.62 3.82
CA ILE A 56 6.19 12.49 4.95
C ILE A 56 5.66 11.05 5.00
N PRO A 57 5.67 10.38 6.16
CA PRO A 57 4.99 9.10 6.34
C PRO A 57 3.50 9.21 6.06
N VAL A 58 2.98 8.36 5.19
CA VAL A 58 1.55 8.32 4.85
C VAL A 58 0.96 6.93 5.06
N ARG A 59 -0.36 6.91 5.29
CA ARG A 59 -1.20 5.71 5.17
C ARG A 59 -2.19 5.96 4.04
N SER A 60 -2.54 4.91 3.30
CA SER A 60 -3.51 5.00 2.20
C SER A 60 -4.72 4.13 2.50
N GLY A 61 -5.88 4.50 1.94
CA GLY A 61 -7.09 3.68 1.95
C GLY A 61 -7.09 2.58 0.88
N GLY A 62 -6.14 2.61 -0.05
CA GLY A 62 -5.94 1.54 -1.02
C GLY A 62 -5.51 0.23 -0.34
N SER A 63 -5.70 -0.90 -1.02
CA SER A 63 -5.38 -2.22 -0.48
C SER A 63 -4.44 -2.98 -1.41
N ILE A 64 -3.35 -3.51 -0.84
CA ILE A 64 -2.42 -4.42 -1.52
C ILE A 64 -2.28 -5.67 -0.63
N PRO A 65 -3.21 -6.64 -0.70
CA PRO A 65 -3.33 -7.72 0.29
C PRO A 65 -2.05 -8.54 0.49
N ILE A 66 -1.32 -8.82 -0.59
CA ILE A 66 -0.09 -9.63 -0.55
C ILE A 66 1.00 -9.07 0.38
N VAL A 67 0.97 -7.77 0.70
CA VAL A 67 1.97 -7.13 1.57
C VAL A 67 1.87 -7.66 3.00
N ALA A 68 0.64 -7.90 3.48
CA ALA A 68 0.41 -8.54 4.77
C ALA A 68 0.82 -10.02 4.73
N ASP A 69 0.51 -10.71 3.64
CA ASP A 69 0.86 -12.12 3.44
C ASP A 69 2.38 -12.33 3.42
N PHE A 70 3.16 -11.40 2.84
CA PHE A 70 4.63 -11.48 2.89
C PHE A 70 5.16 -11.47 4.32
N GLU A 71 4.61 -10.63 5.19
CA GLU A 71 5.03 -10.62 6.60
C GLU A 71 4.59 -11.90 7.33
N GLU A 72 3.37 -12.38 7.09
CA GLU A 72 2.86 -13.61 7.69
C GLU A 72 3.69 -14.83 7.30
N VAL A 73 4.03 -14.97 6.02
CA VAL A 73 4.70 -16.15 5.47
C VAL A 73 6.22 -16.09 5.67
N LEU A 74 6.84 -14.93 5.45
CA LEU A 74 8.30 -14.79 5.45
C LEU A 74 8.85 -14.20 6.76
N GLY A 75 7.99 -13.66 7.63
CA GLY A 75 8.41 -13.04 8.89
C GLY A 75 9.16 -11.72 8.71
N ILE A 76 9.08 -11.09 7.53
CA ILE A 76 9.79 -9.83 7.22
C ILE A 76 8.83 -8.70 6.90
N LYS A 77 9.25 -7.47 7.24
CA LYS A 77 8.51 -6.26 6.88
C LYS A 77 8.73 -5.90 5.40
N SER A 78 7.66 -5.53 4.73
CA SER A 78 7.65 -4.91 3.41
C SER A 78 7.75 -3.39 3.49
N ILE A 79 8.42 -2.76 2.53
CA ILE A 79 8.39 -1.31 2.34
C ILE A 79 7.60 -0.99 1.08
N LEU A 80 6.67 -0.03 1.21
CA LEU A 80 5.92 0.52 0.09
C LEU A 80 6.48 1.90 -0.24
N MET A 81 7.10 2.02 -1.41
CA MET A 81 7.56 3.30 -1.98
C MET A 81 6.67 3.65 -3.16
N GLY A 82 5.83 4.66 -3.01
CA GLY A 82 4.98 5.18 -4.08
C GLY A 82 5.61 6.42 -4.71
N PHE A 83 5.56 6.49 -6.04
CA PHE A 83 5.99 7.66 -6.80
C PHE A 83 4.84 8.36 -7.51
N GLY A 84 3.63 7.81 -7.45
CA GLY A 84 2.46 8.43 -8.07
C GLY A 84 1.90 9.60 -7.29
N LEU A 85 1.06 10.39 -7.94
CA LEU A 85 0.30 11.49 -7.34
C LEU A 85 -1.19 11.11 -7.27
N ASP A 86 -1.96 11.80 -6.42
CA ASP A 86 -3.43 11.62 -6.38
C ASP A 86 -4.09 11.97 -7.73
N SER A 87 -3.46 12.85 -8.51
CA SER A 87 -3.89 13.23 -9.87
C SER A 87 -3.66 12.16 -10.93
N ASP A 88 -2.92 11.10 -10.62
CA ASP A 88 -2.65 10.00 -11.55
C ASP A 88 -3.92 9.20 -11.85
N ALA A 89 -4.94 9.32 -11.00
CA ALA A 89 -6.29 8.81 -11.22
C ALA A 89 -6.32 7.30 -11.52
N ILE A 90 -5.57 6.51 -10.75
CA ILE A 90 -5.50 5.06 -10.90
C ILE A 90 -6.92 4.46 -10.83
N HIS A 91 -7.27 3.61 -11.80
CA HIS A 91 -8.62 3.04 -12.00
C HIS A 91 -9.69 4.01 -12.51
N SER A 92 -9.30 5.17 -13.04
CA SER A 92 -10.23 6.18 -13.57
C SER A 92 -9.84 6.57 -15.01
N PRO A 93 -10.77 7.12 -15.83
CA PRO A 93 -10.41 7.68 -17.13
C PRO A 93 -9.29 8.71 -17.03
N ASN A 94 -8.47 8.79 -18.08
CA ASN A 94 -7.28 9.64 -18.16
C ASN A 94 -6.26 9.36 -17.03
N GLU A 95 -6.17 8.10 -16.59
CA GLU A 95 -5.06 7.61 -15.77
C GLU A 95 -3.74 8.01 -16.44
N ASN A 96 -2.85 8.61 -15.64
CA ASN A 96 -1.60 9.16 -16.14
C ASN A 96 -0.49 9.00 -15.09
N PHE A 97 0.74 9.22 -15.51
CA PHE A 97 1.89 9.18 -14.62
C PHE A 97 2.93 10.21 -15.07
N PRO A 98 3.27 11.22 -14.24
CA PRO A 98 4.20 12.27 -14.63
C PRO A 98 5.59 11.72 -14.97
N LEU A 99 6.15 12.13 -16.12
CA LEU A 99 7.52 11.74 -16.50
C LEU A 99 8.56 12.13 -15.46
N PHE A 100 8.37 13.28 -14.78
CA PHE A 100 9.21 13.68 -13.66
C PHE A 100 9.24 12.61 -12.57
N ASN A 101 8.08 12.12 -12.12
CA ASN A 101 7.96 11.08 -11.10
C ASN A 101 8.52 9.73 -11.60
N PHE A 102 8.39 9.43 -12.90
CA PHE A 102 8.99 8.24 -13.51
C PHE A 102 10.51 8.26 -13.43
N PHE A 103 11.14 9.35 -13.86
CA PHE A 103 12.59 9.49 -13.78
C PHE A 103 13.08 9.58 -12.33
N LYS A 104 12.33 10.24 -11.44
CA LYS A 104 12.66 10.24 -10.01
C LYS A 104 12.53 8.86 -9.37
N GLY A 105 11.57 8.04 -9.79
CA GLY A 105 11.49 6.64 -9.39
C GLY A 105 12.75 5.87 -9.79
N ILE A 106 13.18 6.00 -11.04
CA ILE A 106 14.41 5.37 -11.56
C ILE A 106 15.65 5.81 -10.76
N GLU A 107 15.76 7.10 -10.43
CA GLU A 107 16.85 7.66 -9.62
C GLU A 107 16.82 7.14 -8.17
N THR A 108 15.62 7.04 -7.58
CA THR A 108 15.43 6.70 -6.16
C THR A 108 15.71 5.23 -5.85
N ILE A 109 15.34 4.30 -6.74
CA ILE A 109 15.44 2.86 -6.44
C ILE A 109 16.90 2.40 -6.20
N PRO A 110 17.90 2.77 -7.01
CA PRO A 110 19.31 2.48 -6.72
C PRO A 110 19.80 3.14 -5.41
N LEU A 111 19.35 4.36 -5.12
CA LEU A 111 19.67 5.04 -3.85
C LEU A 111 19.11 4.27 -2.66
N PHE A 112 17.87 3.76 -2.75
CA PHE A 112 17.29 2.92 -1.71
C PHE A 112 18.16 1.71 -1.40
N TYR A 113 18.62 0.96 -2.41
CA TYR A 113 19.49 -0.19 -2.17
C TYR A 113 20.84 0.20 -1.57
N THR A 114 21.41 1.34 -1.98
CA THR A 114 22.64 1.88 -1.40
C THR A 114 22.44 2.21 0.08
N ARG A 115 21.41 2.99 0.42
CA ARG A 115 21.09 3.38 1.80
C ARG A 115 20.70 2.18 2.66
N PHE A 116 19.99 1.22 2.09
CA PHE A 116 19.63 -0.01 2.79
C PHE A 116 20.86 -0.83 3.16
N ALA A 117 21.81 -0.99 2.23
CA ALA A 117 23.08 -1.66 2.51
C ALA A 117 23.91 -0.93 3.59
N GLU A 118 23.81 0.40 3.70
CA GLU A 118 24.44 1.18 4.78
C GLU A 118 23.75 1.00 6.13
N GLN A 119 22.40 0.96 6.17
CA GLN A 119 21.62 0.75 7.40
C GLN A 119 21.73 -0.66 7.97
N MET A 120 22.12 -1.64 7.14
CA MET A 120 22.25 -3.05 7.52
C MET A 120 23.66 -3.44 7.99
N LYS A 121 24.62 -2.52 7.96
CA LYS A 121 25.95 -2.69 8.56
C LYS A 121 25.90 -2.40 10.06
#